data_AF-A0A4Q3RVG0-F1
#
_entry.id   AF-A0A4Q3RVG0-F1
#
_cell.length_a   1.000
_cell.length_b   1.000
_cell.length_c   1.000
_cell.angle_alpha   90.00
_cell.angle_beta   90.00
_cell.angle_gamma   90.00
#
_symmetry.space_group_name_H-M   'P 1'
#
loop_
_entity.id
_entity.type
_entity.pdbx_description
1 polymer ?
#
loop_
_entity_poly.entity_id
_entity_poly.type
_entity_poly.pdbx_seq_one_letter_code
_entity_poly.pdbx_strand_id
1 'polypeptide(L)'
;MNLPRIYAVLLCLLAFKVGWSQSGERPLSNLRQRLVNTTAPSTRLDSLSIVPNTLVVADVPATNYVIDLVNATITWLRPPLQPVVLVSYRVFPYKLNAVAQRFNYDSIRNNFLAEKPLTVRNSSKA
;
A
#
# COMPACT_ATOMS: atom_id res chain seq x y z
N MET A 1 -9.89 -36.89 25.28
CA MET A 1 -8.85 -35.92 25.68
C MET A 1 -9.45 -34.98 26.71
N ASN A 2 -8.87 -34.84 27.90
CA ASN A 2 -9.50 -34.11 29.01
C ASN A 2 -9.55 -32.60 28.70
N LEU A 3 -10.67 -31.92 29.02
CA LEU A 3 -10.85 -30.47 28.84
C LEU A 3 -9.63 -29.59 29.19
N PRO A 4 -8.94 -29.75 30.34
CA PRO A 4 -7.77 -28.91 30.66
C PRO A 4 -6.61 -29.06 29.67
N ARG A 5 -6.43 -30.24 29.07
CA ARG A 5 -5.38 -30.48 28.08
C ARG A 5 -5.70 -29.80 26.75
N ILE A 6 -6.97 -29.68 26.40
CA ILE A 6 -7.43 -28.96 25.20
C ILE A 6 -7.13 -27.47 25.33
N TYR A 7 -7.43 -26.86 26.49
CA TYR A 7 -7.13 -25.45 26.74
C TYR A 7 -5.63 -25.14 26.75
N ALA A 8 -4.81 -26.04 27.30
CA ALA A 8 -3.36 -25.89 27.28
C ALA A 8 -2.79 -25.92 25.85
N VAL A 9 -3.28 -26.83 25.00
CA VAL A 9 -2.89 -26.91 23.59
C VAL A 9 -3.35 -25.66 22.83
N LEU A 10 -4.57 -25.19 23.06
CA LEU A 10 -5.11 -23.97 22.45
C LEU A 10 -4.26 -22.74 22.80
N LEU A 11 -3.88 -22.60 24.08
CA LEU A 11 -3.06 -21.49 24.55
C LEU A 11 -1.65 -21.51 23.93
N CYS A 12 -1.07 -22.70 23.77
CA CYS A 12 0.22 -22.88 23.11
C CYS A 12 0.17 -22.50 21.62
N LEU A 13 -0.91 -22.88 20.92
CA LEU A 13 -1.13 -22.51 19.52
C LEU A 13 -1.33 -21.00 19.32
N LEU A 14 -2.03 -20.33 20.24
CA LEU A 14 -2.23 -18.88 20.20
C LEU A 14 -0.91 -18.13 20.45
N ALA A 15 -0.11 -18.56 21.43
CA ALA A 15 1.19 -17.96 21.70
C ALA A 15 2.15 -18.08 20.51
N PHE A 16 2.15 -19.24 19.84
CA PHE A 16 2.94 -19.44 18.61
C PHE A 16 2.53 -18.44 17.52
N LYS A 17 1.23 -18.23 17.29
CA LYS A 17 0.73 -17.27 16.28
C LYS A 17 1.17 -15.83 16.53
N VAL A 18 1.21 -15.38 17.78
CA VAL A 18 1.64 -14.01 18.12
C VAL A 18 3.13 -13.79 17.83
N GLY A 19 3.98 -14.81 17.99
CA GLY A 19 5.41 -14.72 17.69
C GLY A 19 5.73 -14.44 16.21
N TRP A 20 4.90 -14.93 15.29
CA TRP A 20 5.03 -14.65 13.85
C TRP A 20 4.33 -13.36 13.41
N SER A 21 3.61 -12.66 14.30
CA SER A 21 2.88 -11.45 13.94
C SER A 21 3.76 -10.20 13.80
N GLN A 22 5.04 -10.28 14.22
CA GLN A 22 5.96 -9.14 14.20
C GLN A 22 6.85 -9.10 12.94
N SER A 23 6.70 -10.04 12.01
CA SER A 23 7.45 -10.05 10.75
C SER A 23 6.85 -9.09 9.72
N GLY A 24 7.12 -7.80 9.92
CA GLY A 24 6.75 -6.77 8.96
C GLY A 24 6.99 -5.37 9.51
N GLU A 25 8.26 -5.03 9.77
CA GLU A 25 8.61 -3.63 9.94
C GLU A 25 8.14 -2.88 8.69
N ARG A 26 7.11 -2.03 8.82
CA ARG A 26 6.91 -0.97 7.85
C ARG A 26 8.18 -0.13 7.94
N PRO A 27 8.96 0.04 6.86
CA PRO A 27 10.12 0.90 6.94
C PRO A 27 9.64 2.27 7.40
N LEU A 28 10.07 2.71 8.60
CA LEU A 28 9.86 4.09 9.06
C LEU A 28 10.50 5.09 8.09
N SER A 29 11.49 4.61 7.35
CA SER A 29 12.20 5.29 6.29
C SER A 29 11.34 5.51 5.04
N ASN A 30 11.29 6.77 4.61
CA ASN A 30 10.76 7.20 3.33
C ASN A 30 11.74 6.90 2.15
N LEU A 31 13.01 6.62 2.46
CA LEU A 31 14.05 6.32 1.49
C LEU A 31 13.98 4.85 1.05
N ARG A 32 14.03 4.62 -0.27
CA ARG A 32 14.02 3.31 -0.90
C ARG A 32 15.18 3.18 -1.88
N GLN A 33 15.74 1.97 -1.96
CA GLN A 33 16.77 1.60 -2.91
C GLN A 33 16.35 0.32 -3.62
N ARG A 34 16.47 0.30 -4.94
CA ARG A 34 16.02 -0.83 -5.77
C ARG A 34 16.94 -1.03 -6.96
N LEU A 35 17.26 -2.29 -7.24
CA LEU A 35 17.89 -2.70 -8.50
C LEU A 35 16.82 -2.82 -9.58
N VAL A 36 17.03 -2.15 -10.70
CA VAL A 36 16.06 -2.04 -11.79
C VAL A 36 16.70 -2.52 -13.08
N ASN A 37 16.01 -3.45 -13.76
CA ASN A 37 16.43 -3.94 -15.06
C ASN A 37 16.13 -2.89 -16.13
N THR A 38 17.09 -2.67 -17.03
CA THR A 38 17.03 -1.61 -18.06
C THR A 38 16.60 -2.13 -19.43
N THR A 39 16.33 -3.44 -19.55
CA THR A 39 15.91 -4.11 -20.78
C THR A 39 14.52 -3.66 -21.24
N ALA A 40 13.63 -3.34 -20.31
CA ALA A 40 12.29 -2.86 -20.64
C ALA A 40 12.30 -1.34 -20.86
N PRO A 41 11.60 -0.81 -21.88
CA PRO A 41 11.58 0.63 -22.18
C PRO A 41 10.96 1.46 -21.04
N SER A 42 10.02 0.87 -20.29
CA SER A 42 9.37 1.47 -19.14
C SER A 42 9.32 0.47 -18.00
N THR A 43 9.66 0.90 -16.79
CA THR A 43 9.69 0.05 -15.60
C THR A 43 9.07 0.76 -14.40
N ARG A 44 8.20 0.06 -13.67
CA ARG A 44 7.59 0.58 -12.44
C ARG A 44 8.51 0.38 -11.25
N LEU A 45 8.92 1.48 -10.65
CA LEU A 45 9.80 1.54 -9.48
C LEU A 45 9.05 1.22 -8.19
N ASP A 46 7.84 1.75 -8.02
CA ASP A 46 7.09 1.64 -6.76
C ASP A 46 5.57 1.63 -6.96
N SER A 47 4.83 1.35 -5.88
CA SER A 47 3.37 1.51 -5.81
C SER A 47 2.90 2.87 -5.33
N LEU A 48 3.72 3.57 -4.56
CA LEU A 48 3.45 4.92 -4.06
C LEU A 48 4.09 5.96 -4.96
N SER A 49 3.61 7.20 -4.89
CA SER A 49 4.17 8.30 -5.68
C SER A 49 5.55 8.70 -5.15
N ILE A 50 6.44 9.11 -6.05
CA ILE A 50 7.82 9.50 -5.73
C ILE A 50 7.87 10.99 -5.38
N VAL A 51 8.70 11.35 -4.39
CA VAL A 51 8.95 12.74 -4.02
C VAL A 51 9.77 13.41 -5.13
N PRO A 52 9.33 14.56 -5.68
CA PRO A 52 10.06 15.28 -6.73
C PRO A 52 11.51 15.57 -6.33
N ASN A 53 12.44 15.55 -7.29
CA ASN A 53 13.86 15.87 -7.11
C ASN A 53 14.62 14.99 -6.10
N THR A 54 14.13 13.76 -5.85
CA THR A 54 14.83 12.81 -4.95
C THR A 54 15.36 11.56 -5.65
N LEU A 55 14.93 11.32 -6.88
CA LEU A 55 15.33 10.15 -7.64
C LEU A 55 16.75 10.31 -8.18
N VAL A 56 17.59 9.33 -7.88
CA VAL A 56 18.97 9.22 -8.34
C VAL A 56 19.15 7.83 -8.93
N VAL A 57 19.58 7.77 -10.19
CA VAL A 57 20.00 6.53 -10.85
C VAL A 57 21.53 6.52 -10.86
N ALA A 58 22.14 5.47 -10.31
CA ALA A 58 23.59 5.31 -10.33
C ALA A 58 24.11 5.24 -11.77
N ASP A 59 25.17 5.98 -12.07
CA ASP A 59 25.89 5.98 -13.36
C ASP A 59 25.05 6.30 -14.62
N VAL A 60 23.85 6.86 -14.46
CA VAL A 60 22.99 7.27 -15.58
C VAL A 60 22.61 8.75 -15.45
N PRO A 61 22.91 9.59 -16.46
CA PRO A 61 22.53 10.99 -16.43
C PRO A 61 21.01 11.16 -16.53
N ALA A 62 20.47 12.18 -15.84
CA ALA A 62 19.03 12.47 -15.79
C ALA A 62 18.40 12.76 -17.17
N THR A 63 19.21 13.10 -18.18
CA THR A 63 18.77 13.31 -19.57
C THR A 63 18.37 12.03 -20.30
N ASN A 64 18.77 10.86 -19.77
CA ASN A 64 18.56 9.58 -20.45
C ASN A 64 17.22 8.92 -20.10
N TYR A 65 16.45 9.49 -19.18
CA TYR A 65 15.17 8.96 -18.75
C TYR A 65 14.18 10.07 -18.40
N VAL A 66 12.91 9.70 -18.42
CA VAL A 66 11.81 10.50 -17.90
C VAL A 66 11.13 9.71 -16.79
N ILE A 67 10.74 10.39 -15.72
CA ILE A 67 10.05 9.78 -14.58
C ILE A 67 8.62 10.31 -14.50
N ASP A 68 7.65 9.40 -14.42
CA ASP A 68 6.32 9.70 -13.94
C ASP A 68 6.32 9.61 -12.42
N LEU A 69 6.38 10.77 -11.76
CA LEU A 69 6.42 10.91 -10.30
C LEU A 69 5.15 10.39 -9.63
N VAL A 70 4.00 10.44 -10.31
CA VAL A 70 2.70 10.06 -9.76
C VAL A 70 2.54 8.54 -9.76
N ASN A 71 2.89 7.88 -10.86
CA ASN A 71 2.78 6.43 -10.99
C ASN A 71 4.07 5.68 -10.63
N ALA A 72 5.15 6.40 -10.28
CA ALA A 72 6.47 5.85 -9.96
C ALA A 72 7.04 4.97 -11.07
N THR A 73 6.93 5.43 -12.32
CA THR A 73 7.35 4.69 -13.51
C THR A 73 8.46 5.44 -14.23
N ILE A 74 9.61 4.79 -14.41
CA ILE A 74 10.73 5.33 -15.18
C ILE A 74 10.61 4.86 -16.63
N THR A 75 10.81 5.77 -17.57
CA THR A 75 10.85 5.49 -19.01
C THR A 75 12.22 5.88 -19.54
N TRP A 76 12.91 4.94 -20.18
CA TRP A 76 14.25 5.16 -20.71
C TRP A 76 14.16 5.79 -22.10
N LEU A 77 14.67 7.01 -22.24
CA LEU A 77 14.83 7.66 -23.55
C LEU A 77 16.03 7.08 -24.28
N ARG A 78 17.10 6.81 -23.52
CA ARG A 78 18.31 6.14 -23.99
C ARG A 78 18.67 5.06 -22.98
N PRO A 79 18.61 3.77 -23.36
CA PRO A 79 18.95 2.70 -22.42
C PRO A 79 20.41 2.85 -21.99
N PRO A 80 20.71 2.70 -20.68
CA PRO A 80 22.08 2.67 -20.19
C PRO A 80 22.80 1.40 -20.66
N LEU A 81 24.15 1.44 -20.65
CA LEU A 81 24.98 0.30 -21.07
C LEU A 81 24.83 -0.91 -20.13
N GLN A 82 24.52 -0.65 -18.86
CA GLN A 82 24.40 -1.68 -17.84
C GLN A 82 22.98 -2.28 -17.87
N PRO A 83 22.84 -3.61 -17.79
CA PRO A 83 21.54 -4.28 -17.82
C PRO A 83 20.73 -4.08 -16.53
N VAL A 84 21.41 -3.72 -15.44
CA VAL A 84 20.81 -3.45 -14.12
C VAL A 84 21.45 -2.20 -13.55
N VAL A 85 20.62 -1.30 -13.04
CA VAL A 85 21.07 -0.06 -12.39
C VAL A 85 20.48 0.05 -10.99
N LEU A 86 21.24 0.66 -10.08
CA LEU A 86 20.77 0.97 -8.73
C LEU A 86 20.02 2.30 -8.76
N VAL A 87 18.78 2.29 -8.29
CA VAL A 87 17.94 3.49 -8.19
C VAL A 87 17.62 3.77 -6.72
N SER A 88 17.83 5.02 -6.30
CA SER A 88 17.55 5.52 -4.96
C SER A 88 16.53 6.66 -5.04
N TYR A 89 15.49 6.64 -4.21
CA TYR A 89 14.43 7.65 -4.24
C TYR A 89 13.65 7.71 -2.93
N ARG A 90 12.89 8.79 -2.73
CA ARG A 90 11.94 8.96 -1.63
C ARG A 90 10.51 8.83 -2.12
N VAL A 91 9.60 8.30 -1.30
CA VAL A 91 8.20 8.05 -1.66
C VAL A 91 7.20 8.71 -0.71
N PHE A 92 6.09 9.23 -1.21
CA PHE A 92 5.02 9.67 -0.33
C PHE A 92 4.39 8.48 0.42
N PRO A 93 3.79 8.69 1.60
CA PRO A 93 3.05 7.64 2.31
C PRO A 93 1.70 7.29 1.64
N TYR A 94 1.37 7.92 0.52
CA TYR A 94 0.16 7.71 -0.28
C TYR A 94 0.45 7.93 -1.77
N LYS A 95 -0.46 7.47 -2.62
CA LYS A 95 -0.41 7.72 -4.06
C LYS A 95 -1.19 8.99 -4.41
N LEU A 96 -0.58 9.90 -5.16
CA LEU A 96 -1.16 11.23 -5.45
C LEU A 96 -2.43 11.17 -6.30
N ASN A 97 -2.53 10.20 -7.22
CA ASN A 97 -3.73 9.97 -8.03
C ASN A 97 -4.61 8.82 -7.49
N ALA A 98 -4.50 8.49 -6.20
CA ALA A 98 -5.41 7.54 -5.59
C ALA A 98 -6.85 8.07 -5.66
N VAL A 99 -7.78 7.24 -6.14
CA VAL A 99 -9.20 7.59 -6.11
C VAL A 99 -9.62 7.68 -4.64
N ALA A 100 -10.10 8.86 -4.24
CA ALA A 100 -10.65 9.09 -2.91
C ALA A 100 -12.05 8.45 -2.82
N GLN A 101 -12.11 7.13 -2.73
CA GLN A 101 -13.36 6.42 -2.46
C GLN A 101 -13.56 6.32 -0.95
N ARG A 102 -14.58 7.01 -0.43
CA ARG A 102 -15.17 6.65 0.88
C ARG A 102 -16.06 5.41 0.69
N PHE A 103 -16.45 4.77 1.80
CA PHE A 103 -17.18 3.49 1.85
C PHE A 103 -17.98 3.15 0.60
N ASN A 104 -17.80 1.93 0.07
CA ASN A 104 -18.59 1.46 -1.07
C ASN A 104 -20.09 1.56 -0.72
N TYR A 105 -20.89 2.10 -1.64
CA TYR A 105 -22.33 2.32 -1.46
C TYR A 105 -23.04 1.05 -0.97
N ASP A 106 -22.65 -0.10 -1.48
CA ASP A 106 -23.23 -1.40 -1.08
C ASP A 106 -22.88 -1.78 0.37
N SER A 107 -21.74 -1.33 0.89
CA SER A 107 -21.34 -1.49 2.30
C SER A 107 -22.17 -0.62 3.24
N ILE A 108 -22.64 0.54 2.75
CA ILE A 108 -23.45 1.47 3.52
C ILE A 108 -24.93 1.05 3.48
N ARG A 109 -25.45 0.71 2.30
CA ARG A 109 -26.87 0.43 2.06
C ARG A 109 -27.43 -0.66 2.98
N ASN A 110 -26.66 -1.73 3.20
CA ASN A 110 -27.11 -2.86 4.02
C ASN A 110 -27.11 -2.56 5.53
N ASN A 111 -26.33 -1.58 5.99
CA ASN A 111 -26.37 -1.13 7.40
C ASN A 111 -27.67 -0.37 7.70
N PHE A 112 -28.18 0.43 6.76
CA PHE A 112 -29.43 1.16 6.95
C PHE A 112 -30.69 0.28 6.88
N LEU A 113 -30.64 -0.88 6.23
CA LEU A 113 -31.75 -1.83 6.20
C LEU A 113 -31.91 -2.61 7.53
N ALA A 114 -30.83 -2.72 8.31
CA ALA A 114 -30.84 -3.36 9.63
C ALA A 114 -31.35 -2.42 10.73
N GLU A 115 -31.28 -1.11 10.52
CA GLU A 115 -31.79 -0.10 11.45
C GLU A 115 -33.32 0.04 11.28
N LYS A 116 -34.09 -0.25 12.32
CA LYS A 116 -35.53 0.10 12.37
C LYS A 116 -35.65 1.60 12.64
N PRO A 117 -36.11 2.43 11.69
CA PRO A 117 -36.25 3.86 11.92
C PRO A 117 -37.29 4.12 13.02
N LEU A 118 -36.98 5.06 13.92
CA LEU A 118 -37.91 5.51 14.94
C LEU A 118 -39.11 6.19 14.27
N THR A 119 -40.29 5.58 14.38
CA THR A 119 -41.55 6.17 13.90
C THR A 119 -42.18 6.98 15.01
N VAL A 120 -42.20 8.31 14.87
CA VAL A 120 -42.92 9.20 15.78
C VAL A 120 -44.37 9.26 15.34
N ARG A 121 -45.27 8.62 16.09
CA ARG A 121 -46.71 8.73 15.85
C ARG A 121 -47.20 10.05 16.43
N ASN A 122 -47.58 11.00 15.58
CA ASN A 122 -48.25 12.22 16.03
C ASN A 122 -49.62 11.85 16.63
N SER A 123 -49.76 12.06 17.94
CA SER A 123 -51.04 11.92 18.64
C SER A 123 -51.80 13.24 18.52
N SER A 124 -52.56 13.40 17.43
CA SER A 124 -53.59 14.43 17.37
C SER A 124 -54.75 13.99 18.26
N LYS A 125 -54.81 14.53 19.49
CA LYS A 125 -56.02 14.43 20.32
C LYS A 125 -57.13 15.23 19.64
N ALA A 126 -58.23 14.56 19.32
CA ALA A 126 -59.53 15.16 19.05
C ALA A 126 -60.20 15.59 20.36
#